data_AF-A0A2M7PQR8-F1
#
_entry.id   AF-A0A2M7PQR8-F1
#
_cell.length_a   1.000
_cell.length_b   1.000
_cell.length_c   1.000
_cell.angle_alpha   90.00
_cell.angle_beta   90.00
_cell.angle_gamma   90.00
#
_symmetry.space_group_name_H-M   'P 1'
#
loop_
_entity.id
_entity.type
_entity.pdbx_description
1 polymer ?
#
loop_
_entity_poly.entity_id
_entity_poly.type
_entity_poly.pdbx_seq_one_letter_code
_entity_poly.pdbx_strand_id
1 'polypeptide(L)'
;TITSGIVEVAKIVGPAIITAIFGYKVGKSQFEGKLRELEKKYAYSASEKLFEYYQNREKELDESYKSITEDMGFLLGVDMALDLTTDNDSINKIIKIYDLYEKTLPYQIKLTLRDLRKYSLQETEEFIKLESFLDQKALQSQEKNWNEKISYLLEVYFYLRICNKRILEEISTNYMKIFVKT
;
A
#
# COMPACT_ATOMS: atom_id res chain seq x y z
N THR A 1 -70.16 -28.98 19.74
CA THR A 1 -69.76 -27.63 20.18
C THR A 1 -68.27 -27.49 20.44
N ILE A 2 -67.60 -28.49 21.02
CA ILE A 2 -66.13 -28.46 21.24
C ILE A 2 -65.34 -28.57 19.92
N THR A 3 -65.84 -29.36 18.96
CA THR A 3 -65.21 -29.56 17.64
C THR A 3 -65.30 -28.36 16.70
N SER A 4 -66.31 -27.49 16.81
CA SER A 4 -66.41 -26.29 15.96
C SER A 4 -65.41 -25.20 16.38
N GLY A 5 -65.20 -25.01 17.69
CA GLY A 5 -64.23 -24.03 18.20
C GLY A 5 -62.77 -24.38 17.87
N ILE A 6 -62.41 -25.67 17.84
CA ILE A 6 -61.05 -26.11 17.46
C ILE A 6 -60.78 -25.85 15.97
N VAL A 7 -61.78 -26.04 15.10
CA VAL A 7 -61.65 -25.80 13.65
C VAL A 7 -61.55 -24.30 13.31
N GLU A 8 -62.27 -23.44 14.05
CA GLU A 8 -62.16 -21.98 13.88
C GLU A 8 -60.80 -21.43 14.33
N VAL A 9 -60.28 -21.88 15.47
CA VAL A 9 -58.95 -21.49 15.95
C VAL A 9 -57.86 -21.97 14.99
N ALA A 10 -57.98 -23.18 14.44
CA ALA A 10 -57.01 -23.70 13.46
C ALA A 10 -56.99 -22.89 12.15
N LYS A 11 -58.15 -22.38 11.69
CA LYS A 11 -58.25 -21.52 10.51
C LYS A 11 -57.61 -20.15 10.69
N ILE A 12 -57.52 -19.66 11.93
CA ILE A 12 -56.91 -18.36 12.26
C ILE A 12 -55.41 -18.53 12.56
N VAL A 13 -55.04 -19.56 13.31
CA VAL A 13 -53.66 -19.78 13.78
C VAL A 13 -52.77 -20.38 12.69
N GLY A 14 -53.30 -21.25 11.83
CA GLY A 14 -52.54 -21.88 10.75
C GLY A 14 -51.90 -20.87 9.77
N PRO A 15 -52.67 -19.94 9.17
CA PRO A 15 -52.13 -18.91 8.29
C PRO A 15 -51.15 -17.97 9.00
N ALA A 16 -51.37 -17.67 10.28
CA ALA A 16 -50.48 -16.83 11.08
C ALA A 16 -49.11 -17.50 11.30
N ILE A 17 -49.09 -18.79 11.63
CA ILE A 17 -47.85 -19.57 11.78
C ILE A 17 -47.10 -19.67 10.45
N ILE A 18 -47.79 -19.96 9.36
CA ILE A 18 -47.18 -20.03 8.02
C ILE A 18 -46.59 -18.67 7.65
N THR A 19 -47.33 -17.58 7.84
CA THR A 19 -46.86 -16.21 7.57
C THR A 19 -45.65 -15.86 8.44
N ALA A 20 -45.62 -16.27 9.71
CA ALA A 20 -44.47 -16.06 10.58
C ALA A 20 -43.23 -16.83 10.11
N ILE A 21 -43.38 -18.08 9.65
CA ILE A 21 -42.27 -18.90 9.12
C ILE A 21 -41.72 -18.30 7.82
N PHE A 22 -42.58 -17.91 6.90
CA PHE A 22 -42.17 -17.28 5.64
C PHE A 22 -41.57 -15.90 5.89
N GLY A 23 -42.18 -15.08 6.76
CA GLY A 23 -41.65 -13.79 7.18
C GLY A 23 -40.27 -13.89 7.83
N TYR A 24 -40.05 -14.90 8.67
CA TYR A 24 -38.73 -15.18 9.26
C TYR A 24 -37.70 -15.58 8.20
N LYS A 25 -38.04 -16.47 7.27
CA LYS A 25 -37.13 -16.86 6.17
C LYS A 25 -36.77 -15.69 5.26
N VAL A 26 -37.76 -14.88 4.87
CA VAL A 26 -37.55 -13.70 4.03
C VAL A 26 -36.73 -12.65 4.78
N GLY A 27 -37.04 -12.40 6.05
CA GLY A 27 -36.29 -11.49 6.90
C GLY A 27 -34.83 -11.92 7.06
N LYS A 28 -34.57 -13.20 7.31
CA LYS A 28 -33.21 -13.76 7.39
C LYS A 28 -32.44 -13.58 6.09
N SER A 29 -33.06 -13.90 4.94
CA SER A 29 -32.44 -13.74 3.62
C SER A 29 -32.11 -12.27 3.30
N GLN A 30 -33.02 -11.33 3.60
CA GLN A 30 -32.75 -9.90 3.44
C GLN A 30 -31.64 -9.39 4.36
N PHE A 31 -31.55 -9.92 5.59
CA PHE A 31 -30.52 -9.56 6.54
C PHE A 31 -29.14 -10.08 6.11
N GLU A 32 -29.07 -11.32 5.62
CA GLU A 32 -27.86 -11.90 5.02
C GLU A 32 -27.42 -11.10 3.79
N GLY A 33 -28.37 -10.67 2.95
CA GLY A 33 -28.10 -9.77 1.82
C GLY A 33 -27.50 -8.43 2.25
N LYS A 34 -28.09 -7.77 3.25
CA LYS A 34 -27.58 -6.51 3.81
C LYS A 34 -26.22 -6.67 4.49
N LEU A 35 -25.99 -7.78 5.19
CA LEU A 35 -24.67 -8.12 5.77
C LEU A 35 -23.61 -8.21 4.68
N ARG A 36 -23.92 -8.91 3.58
CA ARG A 36 -23.02 -9.04 2.43
C ARG A 36 -22.76 -7.70 1.74
N GLU A 37 -23.77 -6.85 1.61
CA GLU A 37 -23.61 -5.48 1.08
C GLU A 37 -22.75 -4.61 2.00
N LEU A 38 -22.95 -4.69 3.33
CA LEU A 38 -22.13 -3.97 4.31
C LEU A 38 -20.68 -4.43 4.25
N GLU A 39 -20.43 -5.75 4.26
CA GLU A 39 -19.09 -6.32 4.12
C GLU A 39 -18.41 -5.86 2.83
N LYS A 40 -19.12 -5.87 1.69
CA LYS A 40 -18.62 -5.34 0.41
C LYS A 40 -18.30 -3.84 0.50
N LYS A 41 -19.17 -3.04 1.12
CA LYS A 41 -18.96 -1.60 1.29
C LYS A 41 -17.75 -1.29 2.19
N TYR A 42 -17.56 -2.05 3.26
CA TYR A 42 -16.39 -1.92 4.12
C TYR A 42 -15.11 -2.36 3.41
N ALA A 43 -15.15 -3.50 2.69
CA ALA A 43 -14.02 -3.97 1.88
C ALA A 43 -13.64 -2.96 0.78
N TYR A 44 -14.64 -2.33 0.17
CA TYR A 44 -14.47 -1.24 -0.79
C TYR A 44 -13.76 -0.04 -0.17
N SER A 45 -14.30 0.49 0.94
CA SER A 45 -13.72 1.68 1.59
C SER A 45 -12.31 1.41 2.12
N ALA A 46 -12.04 0.19 2.60
CA ALA A 46 -10.70 -0.22 2.99
C ALA A 46 -9.73 -0.28 1.79
N SER A 47 -10.18 -0.81 0.65
CA SER A 47 -9.38 -0.89 -0.58
C SER A 47 -9.10 0.48 -1.18
N GLU A 48 -10.09 1.38 -1.16
CA GLU A 48 -9.97 2.78 -1.60
C GLU A 48 -8.92 3.53 -0.76
N LYS A 49 -9.01 3.47 0.57
CA LYS A 49 -8.01 4.09 1.46
C LYS A 49 -6.60 3.51 1.26
N LEU A 50 -6.52 2.20 1.02
CA LEU A 50 -5.24 1.55 0.75
C LEU A 50 -4.66 2.05 -0.58
N PHE A 51 -5.48 2.17 -1.62
CA PHE A 51 -5.08 2.71 -2.91
C PHE A 51 -4.60 4.17 -2.79
N GLU A 52 -5.36 5.03 -2.09
CA GLU A 52 -4.96 6.41 -1.79
C GLU A 52 -3.62 6.49 -1.06
N TYR A 53 -3.40 5.62 -0.06
CA TYR A 53 -2.12 5.53 0.66
C TYR A 53 -0.96 5.26 -0.29
N TYR A 54 -1.07 4.25 -1.16
CA TYR A 54 0.00 3.90 -2.09
C TYR A 54 0.20 4.95 -3.20
N GLN A 55 -0.86 5.67 -3.60
CA GLN A 55 -0.75 6.81 -4.50
C GLN A 55 0.01 7.98 -3.87
N ASN A 56 -0.27 8.29 -2.60
CA ASN A 56 0.47 9.34 -1.88
C ASN A 56 1.93 8.93 -1.68
N ARG A 57 2.17 7.67 -1.33
CA ARG A 57 3.53 7.12 -1.23
C ARG A 57 4.29 7.18 -2.56
N GLU A 58 3.64 6.96 -3.69
CA GLU A 58 4.27 7.11 -5.01
C GLU A 58 4.76 8.54 -5.24
N LYS A 59 3.95 9.54 -4.85
CA LYS A 59 4.32 10.95 -4.97
C LYS A 59 5.52 11.28 -4.08
N GLU A 60 5.51 10.85 -2.81
CA GLU A 60 6.62 11.05 -1.88
C GLU A 60 7.93 10.42 -2.39
N LEU A 61 7.84 9.22 -2.95
CA LEU A 61 9.01 8.54 -3.54
C LEU A 61 9.49 9.24 -4.82
N ASP A 62 8.59 9.75 -5.67
CA ASP A 62 8.96 10.53 -6.86
C ASP A 62 9.61 11.88 -6.50
N GLU A 63 9.07 12.58 -5.50
CA GLU A 63 9.65 13.81 -4.95
C GLU A 63 11.03 13.55 -4.35
N SER A 64 11.19 12.48 -3.57
CA SER A 64 12.48 12.08 -3.01
C SER A 64 13.48 11.76 -4.13
N TYR A 65 13.07 11.00 -5.15
CA TYR A 65 13.92 10.67 -6.28
C TYR A 65 14.37 11.92 -7.07
N LYS A 66 13.44 12.86 -7.31
CA LYS A 66 13.75 14.15 -7.96
C LYS A 66 14.71 14.98 -7.13
N SER A 67 14.45 15.13 -5.83
CA SER A 67 15.35 15.84 -4.91
C SER A 67 16.74 15.22 -4.90
N ILE A 68 16.85 13.89 -4.85
CA ILE A 68 18.16 13.22 -4.89
C ILE A 68 18.87 13.50 -6.23
N THR A 69 18.13 13.49 -7.34
CA THR A 69 18.68 13.77 -8.68
C THR A 69 19.16 15.22 -8.81
N GLU A 70 18.38 16.17 -8.29
CA GLU A 70 18.71 17.61 -8.28
C GLU A 70 19.94 17.89 -7.41
N ASP A 71 19.98 17.33 -6.20
CA ASP A 71 21.13 17.44 -5.29
C ASP A 71 22.38 16.80 -5.88
N MET A 72 22.26 15.67 -6.60
CA MET A 72 23.37 15.07 -7.34
C MET A 72 23.90 16.03 -8.42
N GLY A 73 23.00 16.63 -9.19
CA GLY A 73 23.36 17.61 -10.22
C GLY A 73 24.04 18.84 -9.63
N PHE A 74 23.54 19.34 -8.49
CA PHE A 74 24.15 20.44 -7.75
C PHE A 74 25.56 20.06 -7.25
N LEU A 75 25.73 18.91 -6.60
CA LEU A 75 27.01 18.48 -6.06
C LEU A 75 28.06 18.21 -7.15
N LEU A 76 27.67 17.61 -8.29
CA LEU A 76 28.55 17.46 -9.45
C LEU A 76 28.91 18.81 -10.07
N GLY A 77 27.95 19.74 -10.15
CA GLY A 77 28.20 21.10 -10.63
C GLY A 77 29.13 21.90 -9.70
N VAL A 78 29.00 21.70 -8.39
CA VAL A 78 29.91 22.25 -7.37
C VAL A 78 31.30 21.64 -7.49
N ASP A 79 31.43 20.33 -7.69
CA ASP A 79 32.72 19.65 -7.91
C ASP A 79 33.44 20.19 -9.16
N MET A 80 32.70 20.49 -10.23
CA MET A 80 33.23 21.16 -11.42
C MET A 80 33.56 22.64 -11.19
N ALA A 81 32.85 23.32 -10.29
CA ALA A 81 33.02 24.74 -9.98
C ALA A 81 33.99 25.01 -8.80
N LEU A 82 34.47 23.98 -8.11
CA LEU A 82 35.32 24.04 -6.92
C LEU A 82 36.74 24.56 -7.17
N ASP A 83 37.00 25.12 -8.36
CA ASP A 83 38.05 26.12 -8.57
C ASP A 83 37.67 27.50 -7.98
N LEU A 84 36.42 27.69 -7.50
CA LEU A 84 35.89 28.93 -6.93
C LEU A 84 34.98 28.67 -5.70
N THR A 85 35.50 29.01 -4.52
CA THR A 85 34.83 29.33 -3.25
C THR A 85 33.33 28.95 -3.13
N THR A 86 33.03 27.69 -2.83
CA THR A 86 31.64 27.24 -2.61
C THR A 86 31.22 27.38 -1.15
N ASP A 87 29.94 27.73 -0.93
CA ASP A 87 29.32 27.90 0.39
C ASP A 87 29.17 26.56 1.12
N ASN A 88 30.11 26.31 2.04
CA ASN A 88 30.29 25.07 2.79
C ASN A 88 29.04 24.68 3.62
N ASP A 89 28.17 25.64 3.92
CA ASP A 89 26.99 25.44 4.78
C ASP A 89 25.84 24.73 4.05
N SER A 90 25.69 24.95 2.75
CA SER A 90 24.68 24.31 1.91
C SER A 90 25.01 22.83 1.66
N ILE A 91 26.28 22.52 1.41
CA ILE A 91 26.78 21.14 1.27
C ILE A 91 26.55 20.35 2.56
N ASN A 92 26.87 20.95 3.71
CA ASN A 92 26.66 20.31 5.02
C ASN A 92 25.19 20.00 5.33
N LYS A 93 24.23 20.79 4.81
CA LYS A 93 22.79 20.50 4.96
C LYS A 93 22.38 19.30 4.10
N ILE A 94 22.84 19.24 2.85
CA ILE A 94 22.59 18.10 1.95
C ILE A 94 23.12 16.82 2.59
N ILE A 95 24.37 16.84 3.05
CA ILE A 95 25.02 15.72 3.77
C ILE A 95 24.14 15.17 4.90
N LYS A 96 23.61 16.05 5.77
CA LYS A 96 22.75 15.64 6.90
C LYS A 96 21.43 15.02 6.47
N ILE A 97 20.83 15.49 5.37
CA ILE A 97 19.58 14.92 4.81
C ILE A 97 19.84 13.51 4.29
N TYR A 98 20.97 13.29 3.64
CA TYR A 98 21.35 12.00 3.10
C TYR A 98 21.67 10.98 4.20
N ASP A 99 22.29 11.41 5.30
CA ASP A 99 22.47 10.58 6.50
C ASP A 99 21.13 10.13 7.11
N LEU A 100 20.10 10.98 7.00
CA LEU A 100 18.76 10.64 7.45
C LEU A 100 18.10 9.61 6.52
N TYR A 101 18.18 9.82 5.20
CA TYR A 101 17.69 8.83 4.22
C TYR A 101 18.35 7.48 4.43
N GLU A 102 19.66 7.48 4.62
CA GLU A 102 20.45 6.29 4.89
C GLU A 102 19.95 5.51 6.11
N LYS A 103 19.72 6.20 7.23
CA LYS A 103 19.21 5.59 8.47
C LYS A 103 17.80 5.01 8.33
N THR A 104 16.96 5.62 7.50
CA THR A 104 15.57 5.19 7.31
C THR A 104 15.40 4.13 6.23
N LEU A 105 16.39 4.00 5.33
CA LEU A 105 16.33 3.11 4.17
C LEU A 105 16.02 1.65 4.50
N PRO A 106 16.67 1.00 5.50
CA PRO A 106 16.40 -0.40 5.80
C PRO A 106 14.95 -0.63 6.24
N TYR A 107 14.35 0.35 6.93
CA TYR A 107 12.96 0.28 7.34
C TYR A 107 12.02 0.40 6.13
N GLN A 108 12.27 1.37 5.25
CA GLN A 108 11.48 1.55 4.02
C GLN A 108 11.52 0.31 3.12
N ILE A 109 12.71 -0.27 2.93
CA ILE A 109 12.90 -1.51 2.16
C ILE A 109 12.12 -2.66 2.80
N LYS A 110 12.28 -2.91 4.10
CA LYS A 110 11.58 -4.00 4.81
C LYS A 110 10.06 -3.88 4.73
N LEU A 111 9.52 -2.67 4.85
CA LEU A 111 8.09 -2.43 4.68
C LEU A 111 7.62 -2.79 3.28
N THR A 112 8.33 -2.32 2.25
CA THR A 112 8.00 -2.63 0.85
C THR A 112 8.07 -4.13 0.57
N LEU A 113 9.11 -4.82 1.01
CA LEU A 113 9.24 -6.28 0.82
C LEU A 113 8.12 -7.04 1.52
N ARG A 114 7.74 -6.64 2.75
CA ARG A 114 6.58 -7.22 3.44
C ARG A 114 5.31 -7.04 2.62
N ASP A 115 5.10 -5.85 2.07
CA ASP A 115 3.90 -5.54 1.30
C ASP A 115 3.90 -6.30 -0.04
N LEU A 116 5.03 -6.42 -0.74
CA LEU A 116 5.18 -7.28 -1.93
C LEU A 116 4.88 -8.76 -1.61
N ARG A 117 5.39 -9.28 -0.48
CA ARG A 117 5.11 -10.65 -0.02
C ARG A 117 3.61 -10.87 0.18
N LYS A 118 2.89 -9.89 0.74
CA LYS A 118 1.44 -9.95 0.93
C LYS A 118 0.68 -10.10 -0.40
N TYR A 119 1.21 -9.54 -1.49
CA TYR A 119 0.65 -9.66 -2.84
C TYR A 119 1.28 -10.79 -3.67
N SER A 120 2.07 -11.70 -3.06
CA SER A 120 2.74 -12.81 -3.74
C SER A 120 3.71 -12.37 -4.86
N LEU A 121 4.31 -11.18 -4.73
CA LEU A 121 5.25 -10.60 -5.70
C LEU A 121 6.72 -10.90 -5.34
N GLN A 122 7.00 -12.09 -4.79
CA GLN A 122 8.31 -12.43 -4.22
C GLN A 122 9.31 -12.89 -5.29
N GLU A 123 8.80 -13.38 -6.42
CA GLU A 123 9.62 -13.92 -7.52
C GLU A 123 9.98 -12.85 -8.55
N THR A 124 9.55 -11.59 -8.37
CA THR A 124 9.87 -10.53 -9.34
C THR A 124 11.31 -10.06 -9.19
N GLU A 125 11.92 -9.66 -10.30
CA GLU A 125 13.29 -9.16 -10.33
C GLU A 125 13.47 -7.96 -9.38
N GLU A 126 12.45 -7.10 -9.28
CA GLU A 126 12.49 -5.93 -8.41
C GLU A 126 12.44 -6.30 -6.93
N PHE A 127 11.71 -7.36 -6.57
CA PHE A 127 11.72 -7.88 -5.21
C PHE A 127 13.12 -8.37 -4.84
N ILE A 128 13.71 -9.22 -5.69
CA ILE A 128 15.04 -9.81 -5.45
C ILE A 128 16.10 -8.70 -5.35
N LYS A 129 16.03 -7.73 -6.25
CA LYS A 129 16.95 -6.59 -6.26
C LYS A 129 16.78 -5.71 -5.03
N LEU A 130 15.54 -5.41 -4.63
CA LEU A 130 15.27 -4.62 -3.44
C LEU A 130 15.71 -5.34 -2.15
N GLU A 131 15.55 -6.68 -2.09
CA GLU A 131 16.02 -7.52 -1.00
C GLU A 131 17.55 -7.52 -0.89
N SER A 132 18.26 -7.54 -2.03
CA SER A 132 19.72 -7.52 -2.07
C SER A 132 20.34 -6.28 -1.37
N PHE A 133 19.63 -5.15 -1.32
CA PHE A 133 20.08 -3.95 -0.62
C PHE A 133 20.06 -4.08 0.91
N LEU A 134 19.33 -5.05 1.47
CA LEU A 134 19.35 -5.33 2.92
C LEU A 134 20.57 -6.13 3.35
N ASP A 135 21.07 -7.03 2.48
CA ASP A 135 22.21 -7.89 2.75
C ASP A 135 23.55 -7.19 2.48
N GLN A 136 23.51 -6.13 1.67
CA GLN A 136 24.68 -5.31 1.43
C GLN A 136 25.06 -4.53 2.70
N LYS A 137 26.19 -4.92 3.30
CA LYS A 137 27.00 -4.09 4.22
C LYS A 137 27.45 -2.74 3.61
N ALA A 138 26.97 -2.37 2.41
CA ALA A 138 27.39 -1.22 1.61
C ALA A 138 27.24 0.12 2.34
N LEU A 139 26.29 0.21 3.28
CA LEU A 139 26.09 1.39 4.12
C LEU A 139 27.30 1.69 5.04
N GLN A 140 28.06 0.66 5.45
CA GLN A 140 29.16 0.85 6.41
C GLN A 140 30.51 1.21 5.78
N SER A 141 30.68 1.10 4.46
CA SER A 141 31.98 1.36 3.80
C SER A 141 32.02 2.62 2.93
N GLN A 142 30.88 3.30 2.73
CA GLN A 142 30.77 4.46 1.83
C GLN A 142 31.06 5.82 2.49
N GLU A 143 31.52 5.85 3.74
CA GLU A 143 31.80 7.09 4.51
C GLU A 143 32.76 8.08 3.79
N LYS A 144 33.41 7.70 2.69
CA LYS A 144 34.39 8.54 2.00
C LYS A 144 34.00 9.01 0.59
N ASN A 145 32.93 8.52 -0.04
CA ASN A 145 32.56 8.95 -1.40
C ASN A 145 31.08 9.32 -1.54
N TRP A 146 30.80 10.62 -1.51
CA TRP A 146 29.45 11.17 -1.64
C TRP A 146 28.76 10.78 -2.95
N ASN A 147 29.50 10.70 -4.06
CA ASN A 147 28.93 10.34 -5.36
C ASN A 147 28.41 8.89 -5.39
N GLU A 148 29.14 7.97 -4.74
CA GLU A 148 28.72 6.57 -4.59
C GLU A 148 27.50 6.45 -3.68
N LYS A 149 27.46 7.21 -2.58
CA LYS A 149 26.32 7.24 -1.66
C LYS A 149 25.05 7.77 -2.31
N ILE A 150 25.15 8.86 -3.09
CA ILE A 150 24.02 9.42 -3.83
C ILE A 150 23.53 8.44 -4.90
N SER A 151 24.46 7.85 -5.65
CA SER A 151 24.14 6.85 -6.69
C SER A 151 23.45 5.62 -6.10
N TYR A 152 23.91 5.16 -4.94
CA TYR A 152 23.26 4.08 -4.19
C TYR A 152 21.82 4.45 -3.79
N LEU A 153 21.61 5.63 -3.21
CA LEU A 153 20.26 6.07 -2.83
C LEU A 153 19.35 6.22 -4.05
N LEU A 154 19.86 6.74 -5.18
CA LEU A 154 19.09 6.81 -6.44
C LEU A 154 18.61 5.42 -6.88
N GLU A 155 19.52 4.43 -6.86
CA GLU A 155 19.18 3.06 -7.25
C GLU A 155 18.11 2.47 -6.32
N VAL A 156 18.27 2.64 -4.99
CA VAL A 156 17.29 2.13 -4.03
C VAL A 156 15.93 2.80 -4.19
N TYR A 157 15.88 4.13 -4.30
CA TYR A 157 14.62 4.87 -4.48
C TYR A 157 13.96 4.56 -5.82
N PHE A 158 14.73 4.30 -6.88
CA PHE A 158 14.20 3.80 -8.15
C PHE A 158 13.46 2.45 -7.97
N TYR A 159 14.08 1.48 -7.31
CA TYR A 159 13.44 0.18 -7.07
C TYR A 159 12.26 0.26 -6.09
N LEU A 160 12.33 1.12 -5.07
CA LEU A 160 11.19 1.39 -4.18
C LEU A 160 9.96 1.88 -4.95
N ARG A 161 10.16 2.80 -5.92
CA ARG A 161 9.07 3.31 -6.78
C ARG A 161 8.47 2.22 -7.66
N ILE A 162 9.31 1.41 -8.33
CA ILE A 162 8.79 0.33 -9.19
C ILE A 162 7.99 -0.68 -8.36
N CYS A 163 8.51 -1.06 -7.19
CA CYS A 163 7.82 -1.96 -6.28
C CYS A 163 6.47 -1.37 -5.81
N ASN A 164 6.44 -0.07 -5.49
CA ASN A 164 5.23 0.64 -5.10
C ASN A 164 4.18 0.65 -6.24
N LYS A 165 4.60 0.88 -7.48
CA LYS A 165 3.72 0.78 -8.67
C LYS A 165 3.15 -0.63 -8.85
N ARG A 166 3.95 -1.68 -8.69
CA ARG A 166 3.45 -3.06 -8.77
C ARG A 166 2.40 -3.36 -7.70
N ILE A 167 2.60 -2.85 -6.48
CA ILE A 167 1.59 -2.98 -5.42
C ILE A 167 0.30 -2.24 -5.80
N LEU A 168 0.39 -1.03 -6.36
CA LEU A 168 -0.76 -0.29 -6.86
C LEU A 168 -1.54 -1.03 -7.95
N GLU A 169 -0.83 -1.60 -8.93
CA GLU A 169 -1.42 -2.42 -9.99
C GLU A 169 -2.20 -3.60 -9.41
N GLU A 170 -1.66 -4.23 -8.36
CA GLU A 170 -2.27 -5.40 -7.76
C GLU A 170 -3.45 -5.06 -6.85
N ILE A 171 -3.41 -3.93 -6.15
CA ILE A 171 -4.57 -3.38 -5.45
C ILE A 171 -5.67 -3.02 -6.46
N SER A 172 -5.33 -2.35 -7.55
CA SER A 172 -6.27 -1.96 -8.61
C SER A 172 -6.92 -3.19 -9.27
N THR A 173 -6.14 -4.21 -9.59
CA THR A 173 -6.64 -5.47 -10.16
C THR A 173 -7.59 -6.18 -9.20
N ASN A 174 -7.24 -6.25 -7.91
CA ASN A 174 -8.11 -6.85 -6.89
C ASN A 174 -9.38 -6.02 -6.65
N TYR A 175 -9.27 -4.71 -6.71
CA TYR A 175 -10.41 -3.79 -6.66
C TYR A 175 -11.38 -3.99 -7.83
N MET A 176 -10.87 -4.12 -9.07
CA MET A 176 -11.70 -4.43 -10.24
C MET A 176 -12.37 -5.81 -10.16
N LYS A 177 -11.71 -6.83 -9.59
CA LYS A 177 -12.32 -8.16 -9.39
C LYS A 177 -13.53 -8.13 -8.46
N ILE A 178 -13.53 -7.25 -7.45
CA ILE A 178 -14.69 -7.05 -6.56
C ILE A 178 -15.85 -6.42 -7.34
N PHE A 179 -15.55 -5.53 -8.29
CA PHE A 179 -16.54 -4.85 -9.14
C PHE A 179 -17.18 -5.77 -10.18
N VAL A 180 -16.39 -6.59 -10.89
CA VAL A 180 -16.85 -7.44 -12.03
C VAL A 180 -17.62 -8.70 -11.59
N LYS A 181 -17.53 -9.12 -10.32
CA LYS A 181 -18.34 -10.22 -9.77
C LYS A 181 -19.77 -9.79 -9.34
N THR A 182 -20.25 -8.65 -9.81
CA THR A 182 -21.61 -8.14 -9.61
C THR A 182 -22.44 -8.39 -10.86
#